data_AF-A0A962S1F9-F1
#
_entry.id   AF-A0A962S1F9-F1
#
_cell.length_a   1.000
_cell.length_b   1.000
_cell.length_c   1.000
_cell.angle_alpha   90.00
_cell.angle_beta   90.00
_cell.angle_gamma   90.00
#
_symmetry.space_group_name_H-M   'P 1'
#
loop_
_entity.id
_entity.type
_entity.pdbx_description
1 polymer ?
#
loop_
_entity_poly.entity_id
_entity_poly.type
_entity_poly.pdbx_seq_one_letter_code
_entity_poly.pdbx_strand_id
1 'polypeptide(L)'
;MNDQDLSGLKLHFVDLRDARLNGANLQGAELEGADLRKARLRGADLEGANLHNARLRGADLRNANLSRANLEQAKLKKAKCKGAIFEGANLQGVNLKDVKAL
;
A
#
# COMPACT_ATOMS: atom_id res chain seq x y z
N MET A 1 -7.21 21.05 7.12
CA MET A 1 -6.86 19.65 6.83
C MET A 1 -7.28 19.41 5.40
N ASN A 2 -6.37 18.97 4.53
CA ASN A 2 -6.78 18.46 3.24
C ASN A 2 -7.21 17.02 3.49
N ASP A 3 -8.39 16.60 3.02
CA ASP A 3 -9.03 15.32 3.38
C ASP A 3 -8.27 14.07 2.87
N GLN A 4 -7.02 14.25 2.42
CA GLN A 4 -6.17 13.23 1.79
C GLN A 4 -4.78 13.14 2.43
N ASP A 5 -4.50 13.92 3.48
CA ASP A 5 -3.27 13.79 4.25
C ASP A 5 -3.48 12.83 5.43
N LEU A 6 -2.90 11.64 5.28
CA LEU A 6 -2.89 10.55 6.25
C LEU A 6 -1.45 10.20 6.64
N SER A 7 -0.49 11.08 6.36
CA SER A 7 0.92 10.83 6.63
C SER A 7 1.19 10.63 8.12
N GLY A 8 2.04 9.66 8.44
CA GLY A 8 2.43 9.31 9.82
C GLY A 8 1.28 8.85 10.73
N LEU A 9 0.04 8.71 10.22
CA LEU A 9 -1.08 8.30 11.05
C LEU A 9 -0.96 6.84 11.47
N LYS A 10 -1.43 6.56 12.69
CA LYS A 10 -1.53 5.23 13.25
C LYS A 10 -2.81 4.55 12.77
N LEU A 11 -2.68 3.66 11.79
CA LEU A 11 -3.76 2.97 11.10
C LEU A 11 -3.61 1.44 11.20
N HIS A 12 -3.08 0.93 12.31
CA HIS A 12 -2.93 -0.50 12.54
C HIS A 12 -4.29 -1.20 12.52
N PHE A 13 -4.38 -2.33 11.80
CA PHE A 13 -5.55 -3.21 11.75
C PHE A 13 -6.86 -2.54 11.33
N VAL A 14 -6.82 -1.33 10.78
CA VAL A 14 -8.03 -0.62 10.35
C VAL A 14 -8.67 -1.30 9.13
N ASP A 15 -9.99 -1.13 9.01
CA ASP A 15 -10.72 -1.53 7.82
C ASP A 15 -10.79 -0.38 6.81
N LEU A 16 -10.02 -0.49 5.74
CA LEU A 16 -9.99 0.44 4.61
C LEU A 16 -10.42 -0.26 3.30
N ARG A 17 -11.25 -1.30 3.42
CA ARG A 17 -11.77 -2.01 2.25
C ARG A 17 -12.53 -1.06 1.35
N ASP A 18 -12.27 -1.16 0.06
CA ASP A 18 -12.90 -0.33 -0.99
C ASP A 18 -12.71 1.20 -0.79
N ALA A 19 -11.81 1.63 0.13
CA ALA A 19 -11.56 3.03 0.42
C ALA A 19 -11.06 3.80 -0.82
N ARG A 20 -11.41 5.09 -0.90
CA ARG A 20 -11.00 5.99 -1.99
C ARG A 20 -9.82 6.84 -1.53
N LEU A 21 -8.62 6.37 -1.82
CA LEU A 21 -7.33 6.94 -1.40
C LEU A 21 -6.45 7.29 -2.62
N ASN A 22 -7.04 7.57 -3.77
CA ASN A 22 -6.28 7.94 -4.96
C ASN A 22 -5.56 9.27 -4.72
N GLY A 23 -4.24 9.30 -4.93
CA GLY A 23 -3.43 10.50 -4.68
C GLY A 23 -3.27 10.86 -3.20
N ALA A 24 -3.73 10.02 -2.27
CA ALA A 24 -3.59 10.30 -0.85
C ALA A 24 -2.11 10.29 -0.42
N ASN A 25 -1.77 11.18 0.50
CA ASN A 25 -0.50 11.16 1.20
C ASN A 25 -0.59 10.19 2.38
N LEU A 26 0.11 9.07 2.28
CA LEU A 26 0.24 8.02 3.29
C LEU A 26 1.71 7.82 3.67
N GLN A 27 2.57 8.82 3.40
CA GLN A 27 3.99 8.74 3.73
C GLN A 27 4.17 8.41 5.22
N GLY A 28 4.97 7.38 5.50
CA GLY A 28 5.24 6.92 6.87
C GLY A 28 4.02 6.45 7.67
N ALA A 29 2.85 6.24 7.05
CA ALA A 29 1.67 5.76 7.76
C ALA A 29 1.89 4.35 8.32
N GLU A 30 1.38 4.09 9.52
CA GLU A 30 1.47 2.78 10.18
C GLU A 30 0.23 1.96 9.82
N LEU A 31 0.31 1.17 8.73
CA LEU A 31 -0.78 0.36 8.15
C LEU A 31 -0.60 -1.14 8.41
N GLU A 32 0.14 -1.50 9.47
CA GLU A 32 0.37 -2.90 9.81
C GLU A 32 -0.96 -3.64 10.00
N GLY A 33 -1.10 -4.78 9.32
CA GLY A 33 -2.30 -5.60 9.36
C GLY A 33 -3.57 -4.95 8.81
N ALA A 34 -3.49 -3.74 8.25
CA ALA A 34 -4.65 -3.03 7.72
C ALA A 34 -5.32 -3.81 6.57
N ASP A 35 -6.65 -3.71 6.51
CA ASP A 35 -7.43 -4.32 5.44
C ASP A 35 -7.66 -3.34 4.30
N LEU A 36 -6.81 -3.38 3.28
CA LEU A 36 -6.84 -2.53 2.09
C LEU A 36 -7.41 -3.29 0.88
N ARG A 37 -8.18 -4.37 1.09
CA ARG A 37 -8.71 -5.16 -0.02
C ARG A 37 -9.56 -4.27 -0.92
N LYS A 38 -9.26 -4.27 -2.22
CA LYS A 38 -9.90 -3.44 -3.25
C LYS A 38 -9.83 -1.92 -3.04
N ALA A 39 -8.99 -1.43 -2.12
CA ALA A 39 -8.77 0.00 -1.96
C ALA A 39 -8.26 0.63 -3.26
N ARG A 40 -8.66 1.89 -3.51
CA ARG A 40 -8.20 2.68 -4.66
C ARG A 40 -7.06 3.57 -4.20
N LEU A 41 -5.83 3.19 -4.52
CA LEU A 41 -4.58 3.84 -4.11
C LEU A 41 -3.80 4.32 -5.34
N ARG A 42 -4.48 4.58 -6.47
CA ARG A 42 -3.80 4.98 -7.70
C ARG A 42 -3.11 6.31 -7.49
N GLY A 43 -1.80 6.37 -7.72
CA GLY A 43 -0.98 7.56 -7.50
C GLY A 43 -0.83 7.98 -6.04
N ALA A 44 -1.22 7.14 -5.07
CA ALA A 44 -1.00 7.43 -3.66
C ALA A 44 0.49 7.41 -3.32
N ASP A 45 0.89 8.22 -2.34
CA ASP A 45 2.24 8.25 -1.83
C ASP A 45 2.33 7.47 -0.52
N LEU A 46 2.95 6.29 -0.56
CA LEU A 46 3.18 5.41 0.58
C LEU A 46 4.68 5.30 0.90
N GLU A 47 5.49 6.32 0.56
CA GLU A 47 6.92 6.30 0.87
C GLU A 47 7.14 6.03 2.37
N GLY A 48 7.95 5.02 2.67
CA GLY A 48 8.28 4.64 4.05
C GLY A 48 7.12 4.11 4.90
N ALA A 49 5.93 3.88 4.32
CA ALA A 49 4.78 3.36 5.06
C ALA A 49 5.04 1.93 5.58
N ASN A 50 4.52 1.61 6.76
CA ASN A 50 4.57 0.26 7.30
C ASN A 50 3.32 -0.52 6.88
N LEU A 51 3.44 -1.43 5.92
CA LEU A 51 2.39 -2.31 5.41
C LEU A 51 2.64 -3.78 5.81
N HIS A 52 3.40 -4.02 6.88
CA HIS A 52 3.67 -5.37 7.39
C HIS A 52 2.36 -6.14 7.58
N ASN A 53 2.26 -7.35 7.05
CA ASN A 53 1.06 -8.19 7.08
C ASN A 53 -0.23 -7.57 6.50
N ALA A 54 -0.17 -6.43 5.80
CA ALA A 54 -1.36 -5.77 5.24
C ALA A 54 -2.06 -6.60 4.16
N ARG A 55 -3.39 -6.48 4.06
CA ARG A 55 -4.21 -7.21 3.08
C ARG A 55 -4.54 -6.33 1.88
N LEU A 56 -3.79 -6.49 0.79
CA LEU A 56 -3.90 -5.66 -0.42
C LEU A 56 -4.59 -6.39 -1.59
N ARG A 57 -5.31 -7.49 -1.33
CA ARG A 57 -5.91 -8.30 -2.40
C ARG A 57 -6.83 -7.45 -3.28
N GLY A 58 -6.47 -7.33 -4.56
CA GLY A 58 -7.24 -6.55 -5.54
C GLY A 58 -7.15 -5.04 -5.40
N ALA A 59 -6.29 -4.50 -4.54
CA ALA A 59 -6.06 -3.06 -4.45
C ALA A 59 -5.52 -2.49 -5.78
N ASP A 60 -5.85 -1.24 -6.06
CA ASP A 60 -5.32 -0.51 -7.21
C ASP A 60 -4.16 0.39 -6.78
N LEU A 61 -2.93 -0.08 -6.95
CA LEU A 61 -1.67 0.61 -6.60
C LEU A 61 -0.99 1.21 -7.85
N ARG A 62 -1.70 1.35 -8.97
CA ARG A 62 -1.08 1.87 -10.20
C ARG A 62 -0.48 3.25 -9.96
N ASN A 63 0.77 3.45 -10.38
CA ASN A 63 1.54 4.69 -10.18
C ASN A 63 1.72 5.10 -8.71
N ALA A 64 1.48 4.22 -7.73
CA ALA A 64 1.72 4.53 -6.33
C ALA A 64 3.22 4.52 -6.01
N ASN A 65 3.65 5.41 -5.11
CA ASN A 65 5.00 5.38 -4.57
C ASN A 65 5.02 4.47 -3.35
N LEU A 66 5.69 3.32 -3.40
CA LEU A 66 5.95 2.45 -2.24
C LEU A 66 7.45 2.38 -1.93
N SER A 67 8.21 3.40 -2.31
CA SER A 67 9.65 3.44 -2.04
C SER A 67 9.88 3.33 -0.54
N ARG A 68 10.85 2.51 -0.14
CA ARG A 68 11.22 2.28 1.28
C ARG A 68 10.09 1.76 2.16
N ALA A 69 8.93 1.38 1.60
CA ALA A 69 7.81 0.86 2.37
C ALA A 69 8.13 -0.56 2.89
N ASN A 70 7.64 -0.88 4.08
CA ASN A 70 7.72 -2.24 4.61
C ASN A 70 6.50 -3.05 4.15
N LEU A 71 6.66 -3.93 3.17
CA LEU A 71 5.61 -4.82 2.66
C LEU A 71 5.81 -6.26 3.12
N GLU A 72 6.61 -6.49 4.16
CA GLU A 72 6.89 -7.82 4.64
C GLU A 72 5.60 -8.60 4.95
N GLN A 73 5.49 -9.82 4.43
CA GLN A 73 4.31 -10.69 4.52
C GLN A 73 3.00 -10.13 3.92
N ALA A 74 3.00 -8.95 3.30
CA ALA A 74 1.81 -8.34 2.73
C ALA A 74 1.17 -9.21 1.63
N LYS A 75 -0.16 -9.23 1.57
CA LYS A 75 -0.92 -10.10 0.66
C LYS A 75 -1.41 -9.31 -0.56
N LEU A 76 -0.64 -9.36 -1.64
CA LEU A 76 -0.84 -8.59 -2.87
C LEU A 76 -1.58 -9.33 -4.01
N LYS A 77 -2.22 -10.48 -3.73
CA LYS A 77 -2.91 -11.28 -4.76
C LYS A 77 -3.89 -10.42 -5.59
N LYS A 78 -3.72 -10.40 -6.91
CA LYS A 78 -4.52 -9.59 -7.87
C LYS A 78 -4.41 -8.07 -7.69
N ALA A 79 -3.46 -7.54 -6.90
CA ALA A 79 -3.22 -6.11 -6.84
C ALA A 79 -2.75 -5.59 -8.20
N LYS A 80 -3.11 -4.35 -8.54
CA LYS A 80 -2.70 -3.70 -9.79
C LYS A 80 -1.53 -2.78 -9.50
N CYS A 81 -0.32 -3.16 -9.92
CA CYS A 81 0.92 -2.43 -9.58
C CYS A 81 1.62 -1.81 -10.80
N LYS A 82 0.96 -1.70 -11.96
CA LYS A 82 1.59 -1.10 -13.15
C LYS A 82 2.05 0.33 -12.82
N GLY A 83 3.34 0.61 -13.00
CA GLY A 83 3.96 1.90 -12.70
C GLY A 83 4.16 2.20 -11.21
N ALA A 84 3.86 1.26 -10.31
CA ALA A 84 4.17 1.43 -8.89
C ALA A 84 5.69 1.36 -8.68
N ILE A 85 6.19 2.18 -7.75
CA ILE A 85 7.62 2.25 -7.42
C ILE A 85 7.85 1.46 -6.13
N PHE A 86 8.79 0.51 -6.16
CA PHE A 86 9.15 -0.34 -5.01
C PHE A 86 10.63 -0.19 -4.62
N GLU A 87 11.27 0.92 -5.00
CA GLU A 87 12.69 1.13 -4.72
C GLU A 87 12.97 1.09 -3.22
N GLY A 88 13.85 0.18 -2.79
CA GLY A 88 14.16 -0.03 -1.37
C GLY A 88 13.01 -0.58 -0.52
N ALA A 89 11.89 -1.01 -1.12
CA ALA A 89 10.79 -1.60 -0.37
C ALA A 89 11.16 -3.00 0.14
N ASN A 90 10.77 -3.33 1.38
CA ASN A 90 10.94 -4.68 1.91
C ASN A 90 9.81 -5.58 1.40
N LEU A 91 10.14 -6.50 0.49
CA LEU A 91 9.19 -7.45 -0.11
C LEU A 91 9.34 -8.88 0.43
N GLN A 92 10.05 -9.07 1.55
CA GLN A 92 10.24 -10.40 2.14
C GLN A 92 8.89 -11.07 2.44
N GLY A 93 8.73 -12.32 2.01
CA GLY A 93 7.48 -13.07 2.19
C GLY A 93 6.31 -12.65 1.27
N VAL A 94 6.51 -11.66 0.39
CA VAL A 94 5.54 -11.32 -0.65
C VAL A 94 5.60 -12.36 -1.77
N ASN A 95 4.44 -12.85 -2.21
CA ASN A 95 4.37 -13.67 -3.41
C ASN A 95 4.55 -12.81 -4.67
N LEU A 96 5.78 -12.70 -5.18
CA LEU A 96 6.09 -11.84 -6.33
C LEU A 96 5.38 -12.26 -7.63
N LYS A 97 4.91 -13.51 -7.76
CA LYS A 97 4.09 -13.93 -8.91
C LYS A 97 2.76 -13.17 -9.00
N ASP A 98 2.28 -12.64 -7.87
CA ASP A 98 1.08 -11.83 -7.79
C ASP A 98 1.34 -10.34 -8.13
N VAL A 99 2.61 -9.91 -8.12
CA VAL A 99 3.06 -8.55 -8.42
C VAL A 99 3.59 -8.53 -9.85
N LYS A 100 2.68 -8.43 -10.83
CA LYS A 100 3.02 -8.44 -12.28
C LYS A 100 3.73 -7.17 -12.79
N ALA A 101 4.57 -6.54 -11.98
CA ALA A 101 5.25 -5.28 -12.29
C ALA A 101 6.76 -5.30 -12.00
N LEU A 102 7.29 -6.41 -11.48
CA LEU A 102 8.72 -6.70 -11.38
C LEU A 102 9.12 -7.64 -12.50
#